data_AF-A0A2S4XRK3-F1
#
_entry.id   AF-A0A2S4XRK3-F1
#
_cell.length_a   1.000
_cell.length_b   1.000
_cell.length_c   1.000
_cell.angle_alpha   90.00
_cell.angle_beta   90.00
_cell.angle_gamma   90.00
#
_symmetry.space_group_name_H-M   'P 1'
#
loop_
_entity.id
_entity.type
_entity.pdbx_description
1 polymer ?
#
loop_
_entity_poly.entity_id
_entity_poly.type
_entity_poly.pdbx_seq_one_letter_code
_entity_poly.pdbx_strand_id
1 'polypeptide(L)'
;MSEYEWDRTTMAVVACALAGDSEGAVELLRPLPQRDTCHIAVRLAAMAADALITAAEDAGGDRAEALARWQQCILQHETEHGGEG
;
A
#
# COMPACT_ATOMS: atom_id res chain seq x y z
N MET A 1 0.45 -12.63 -13.78
CA MET A 1 1.77 -12.16 -14.24
C MET A 1 2.88 -12.94 -13.53
N SER A 2 4.14 -12.74 -13.90
CA SER A 2 5.31 -13.23 -13.14
C SER A 2 5.59 -12.36 -11.91
N GLU A 3 6.35 -12.88 -10.94
CA GLU A 3 6.74 -12.14 -9.72
C GLU A 3 7.49 -10.83 -10.05
N TYR A 4 8.43 -10.90 -10.99
CA TYR A 4 9.15 -9.72 -11.47
C TYR A 4 8.22 -8.65 -12.06
N GLU A 5 7.19 -9.05 -12.81
CA GLU A 5 6.23 -8.11 -13.40
C GLU A 5 5.33 -7.48 -12.33
N TRP A 6 4.96 -8.22 -11.29
CA TRP A 6 4.23 -7.66 -10.15
C TRP A 6 5.08 -6.63 -9.40
N ASP A 7 6.33 -6.94 -9.10
CA ASP A 7 7.23 -6.00 -8.42
C ASP A 7 7.47 -4.74 -9.27
N ARG A 8 7.76 -4.90 -10.56
CA ARG A 8 7.93 -3.77 -11.48
C ARG A 8 6.70 -2.86 -11.52
N THR A 9 5.51 -3.46 -11.58
CA THR A 9 4.25 -2.71 -11.64
C THR A 9 3.96 -2.02 -10.30
N THR A 10 4.21 -2.71 -9.18
CA THR A 10 4.10 -2.14 -7.83
C THR A 10 5.00 -0.91 -7.69
N MET A 11 6.26 -1.00 -8.12
CA MET A 11 7.19 0.12 -8.06
C MET A 11 6.79 1.28 -8.98
N ALA A 12 6.21 0.99 -10.15
CA ALA A 12 5.67 2.03 -11.04
C ALA A 12 4.49 2.78 -10.39
N VAL A 13 3.58 2.06 -9.71
CA VAL A 13 2.47 2.65 -8.95
C VAL A 13 2.99 3.54 -7.82
N VAL A 14 4.01 3.09 -7.08
CA VAL A 14 4.68 3.92 -6.05
C VAL A 14 5.28 5.18 -6.65
N ALA A 15 5.96 5.07 -7.80
CA ALA A 15 6.55 6.23 -8.48
C ALA A 15 5.49 7.26 -8.91
N CYS A 16 4.36 6.81 -9.45
CA CYS A 16 3.21 7.66 -9.77
C CYS A 16 2.68 8.37 -8.51
N ALA A 17 2.49 7.65 -7.40
CA ALA A 17 2.03 8.23 -6.14
C ALA A 17 3.01 9.30 -5.61
N LEU A 18 4.32 9.05 -5.66
CA LEU A 18 5.35 10.01 -5.25
C LEU A 18 5.39 11.26 -6.15
N ALA A 19 5.02 11.13 -7.42
CA ALA A 19 4.89 12.24 -8.36
C ALA A 19 3.55 12.99 -8.23
N GLY A 20 2.63 12.54 -7.37
CA GLY A 20 1.26 13.07 -7.29
C GLY A 20 0.38 12.70 -8.49
N ASP A 21 0.79 11.72 -9.30
CA ASP A 21 0.12 11.28 -10.52
C ASP A 21 -0.82 10.10 -10.23
N SER A 22 -1.96 10.39 -9.59
CA SER A 22 -2.97 9.36 -9.29
C SER A 22 -3.60 8.76 -10.56
N GLU A 23 -3.71 9.53 -11.64
CA GLU A 23 -4.28 9.06 -12.92
C GLU A 23 -3.35 8.04 -13.58
N GLY A 24 -2.04 8.31 -13.64
CA GLY A 24 -1.05 7.36 -14.12
C GLY A 24 -1.02 6.07 -13.31
N ALA A 25 -1.21 6.14 -11.99
CA ALA A 25 -1.33 4.96 -11.15
C ALA A 25 -2.57 4.10 -11.53
N VAL A 26 -3.71 4.74 -11.81
CA VAL A 26 -4.93 4.05 -12.25
C VAL A 26 -4.76 3.42 -13.63
N GLU A 27 -4.14 4.11 -14.58
CA GLU A 27 -3.86 3.56 -15.92
C GLU A 27 -2.98 2.31 -15.88
N LEU A 28 -2.02 2.25 -14.95
CA LEU A 28 -1.16 1.08 -14.76
C LEU A 28 -1.93 -0.14 -14.23
N LEU A 29 -2.94 0.09 -13.39
CA LEU A 29 -3.74 -0.98 -12.76
C LEU A 29 -4.94 -1.41 -13.61
N ARG A 30 -5.53 -0.50 -14.39
CA ARG A 30 -6.74 -0.73 -15.19
C ARG A 30 -6.70 -1.97 -16.10
N PRO A 31 -5.61 -2.27 -16.84
CA PRO A 31 -5.60 -3.42 -17.74
C PRO A 31 -5.40 -4.76 -17.02
N LEU A 32 -5.13 -4.75 -15.72
CA LEU A 32 -4.76 -5.95 -14.98
C LEU A 32 -6.01 -6.74 -14.55
N PRO A 33 -5.95 -8.08 -14.58
CA PRO A 33 -6.97 -8.92 -13.96
C PRO A 33 -7.07 -8.62 -12.46
N GLN A 34 -8.27 -8.75 -11.89
CA GLN A 34 -8.52 -8.53 -10.46
C GLN A 34 -7.51 -9.27 -9.55
N ARG A 35 -7.14 -10.50 -9.90
CA ARG A 35 -6.14 -11.28 -9.15
C ARG A 35 -4.78 -10.57 -9.07
N ASP A 36 -4.30 -10.03 -10.19
CA ASP A 36 -3.01 -9.34 -10.27
C ASP A 36 -3.08 -8.00 -9.52
N THR A 37 -4.20 -7.28 -9.64
CA THR A 37 -4.45 -6.05 -8.87
C THR A 37 -4.46 -6.31 -7.36
N CYS A 38 -5.13 -7.37 -6.89
CA CYS A 38 -5.11 -7.76 -5.48
C CYS A 38 -3.70 -8.09 -4.99
N HIS A 39 -2.90 -8.76 -5.82
CA HIS A 39 -1.51 -9.07 -5.47
C HIS A 39 -0.68 -7.80 -5.28
N ILE A 40 -0.80 -6.84 -6.20
CA ILE A 40 -0.12 -5.54 -6.09
C ILE A 40 -0.60 -4.78 -4.86
N ALA A 41 -1.90 -4.76 -4.58
CA ALA A 41 -2.46 -4.09 -3.39
C ALA A 41 -1.89 -4.66 -2.07
N VAL A 42 -1.82 -5.99 -1.95
CA VAL A 42 -1.20 -6.65 -0.78
C VAL A 42 0.28 -6.30 -0.68
N ARG A 43 0.99 -6.26 -1.81
CA ARG A 43 2.42 -5.89 -1.84
C ARG A 43 2.64 -4.45 -1.38
N LEU A 44 1.81 -3.50 -1.85
CA LEU A 44 1.85 -2.11 -1.42
C LEU A 44 1.58 -1.98 0.09
N ALA A 45 0.58 -2.68 0.61
CA ALA A 45 0.27 -2.68 2.04
C ALA A 45 1.44 -3.21 2.89
N ALA A 46 2.11 -4.26 2.43
CA ALA A 46 3.30 -4.80 3.09
C ALA A 46 4.46 -3.80 3.08
N MET A 47 4.71 -3.11 1.97
CA MET A 47 5.75 -2.07 1.87
C MET A 47 5.46 -0.88 2.78
N ALA A 48 4.21 -0.43 2.85
CA ALA A 48 3.80 0.65 3.74
C ALA A 48 3.99 0.26 5.22
N ALA A 49 3.61 -0.96 5.60
CA ALA A 49 3.81 -1.47 6.95
C ALA A 49 5.30 -1.54 7.32
N ASP A 50 6.15 -2.04 6.41
CA ASP A 50 7.59 -2.12 6.61
C ASP A 50 8.22 -0.72 6.81
N ALA A 51 7.89 0.23 5.94
CA ALA A 51 8.39 1.61 6.05
C ALA A 51 7.96 2.30 7.36
N LEU A 52 6.74 2.06 7.83
CA LEU A 52 6.25 2.60 9.11
C LEU A 52 6.95 1.98 10.31
N ILE A 53 7.22 0.67 10.26
CA ILE A 53 7.98 -0.02 11.31
C ILE A 53 9.40 0.53 11.36
N THR A 54 10.09 0.64 10.22
CA THR A 54 11.44 1.22 10.17
C THR A 54 11.47 2.65 10.71
N ALA A 55 10.51 3.49 10.31
CA ALA A 55 10.43 4.86 10.80
C ALA A 55 10.19 4.93 12.32
N ALA A 56 9.42 4.00 12.88
CA ALA A 56 9.19 3.92 14.32
C ALA A 56 10.44 3.45 15.07
N GLU A 57 11.16 2.45 14.55
CA GLU A 57 12.42 1.96 15.12
C GLU A 57 13.50 3.06 15.11
N ASP A 58 13.62 3.82 14.01
CA ASP A 58 14.55 4.95 13.89
C ASP A 58 14.24 6.08 14.90
N ALA A 59 12.97 6.24 15.28
CA ALA A 59 12.52 7.18 16.30
C ALA A 59 12.66 6.64 17.74
N GLY A 60 13.16 5.41 17.92
CA GLY A 60 13.31 4.74 19.22
C GLY A 60 12.02 4.10 19.76
N GLY A 61 11.02 3.89 18.90
CA GLY A 61 9.76 3.21 19.21
C GLY A 61 9.83 1.70 19.04
N ASP A 62 8.77 1.00 19.47
CA ASP A 62 8.64 -0.46 19.34
C ASP A 62 7.88 -0.87 18.07
N ARG A 63 8.33 -1.96 17.45
CA ARG A 63 7.73 -2.54 16.24
C ARG A 63 6.28 -2.96 16.45
N ALA A 64 5.96 -3.56 17.61
CA ALA A 64 4.60 -4.03 17.87
C ALA A 64 3.62 -2.86 17.99
N GLU A 65 4.07 -1.76 18.61
CA GLU A 65 3.30 -0.52 18.70
C GLU A 65 3.08 0.13 17.32
N ALA A 66 4.12 0.21 16.49
CA ALA A 66 4.03 0.75 15.14
C ALA A 66 3.01 -0.02 14.27
N LEU A 67 3.07 -1.35 14.33
CA LEU A 67 2.13 -2.21 13.60
C LEU A 67 0.69 -2.06 14.12
N ALA A 68 0.50 -2.02 15.44
CA ALA A 68 -0.81 -1.83 16.05
C ALA A 68 -1.43 -0.48 15.63
N ARG A 69 -0.64 0.60 15.60
CA ARG A 69 -1.09 1.92 15.12
C ARG A 69 -1.47 1.89 13.65
N TRP A 70 -0.66 1.25 12.79
CA TRP A 70 -0.97 1.09 11.37
C TRP A 70 -2.29 0.35 11.15
N GLN A 71 -2.48 -0.79 11.81
CA GLN A 71 -3.73 -1.56 11.75
C GLN A 71 -4.93 -0.74 12.22
N GLN A 72 -4.77 0.03 13.29
CA GLN A 72 -5.81 0.92 13.79
C GLN A 72 -6.17 2.02 12.77
N CYS A 73 -5.19 2.62 12.10
CA CYS A 73 -5.44 3.62 11.06
C CYS A 73 -6.24 3.05 9.88
N ILE A 74 -5.94 1.83 9.43
CA ILE A 74 -6.72 1.15 8.37
C ILE A 74 -8.16 0.96 8.82
N LEU A 75 -8.38 0.39 10.01
CA LEU A 75 -9.72 0.13 10.54
C LEU A 75 -10.52 1.42 10.73
N GLN A 76 -9.89 2.49 11.20
CA GLN A 76 -10.52 3.81 11.33
C GLN A 76 -10.96 4.35 9.97
N HIS A 77 -10.08 4.29 8.96
CA HIS A 77 -10.40 4.72 7.61
C HIS A 77 -11.56 3.92 7.00
N GLU A 78 -11.61 2.60 7.23
CA GLU A 78 -12.73 1.75 6.82
C GLU A 78 -14.04 2.10 7.53
N THR A 79 -14.01 2.45 8.82
CA THR A 79 -15.22 2.90 9.52
C THR A 79 -15.71 4.28 9.07
N GLU A 80 -14.81 5.16 8.66
CA GLU A 80 -15.14 6.51 8.19
C GLU A 80 -15.65 6.52 6.75
N HIS A 81 -15.20 5.57 5.91
CA HIS A 81 -15.50 5.52 4.47
C HIS A 81 -16.34 4.30 4.05
N GLY A 82 -16.57 3.33 4.94
CA GLY A 82 -17.37 2.12 4.71
C GLY A 82 -18.85 2.25 5.10
N GLY A 83 -19.30 3.45 5.48
CA GLY A 83 -20.71 3.76 5.73
C GLY A 83 -21.52 4.15 4.49
N GLU A 84 -20.88 4.26 3.32
CA GLU A 84 -21.52 4.56 2.04
C GLU A 84 -21.42 3.35 1.10
N GLY A 85 -22.27 2.36 1.35
CA GLY A 85 -22.54 1.21 0.47
C GLY A 85 -24.03 0.98 0.32
#